data_AF-A0A1B6NQY5-F1
#
_entry.id   AF-A0A1B6NQY5-F1
#
_cell.length_a   1.000
_cell.length_b   1.000
_cell.length_c   1.000
_cell.angle_alpha   90.00
_cell.angle_beta   90.00
_cell.angle_gamma   90.00
#
_symmetry.space_group_name_H-M   'P 1'
#
loop_
_entity.id
_entity.type
_entity.pdbx_description
1 polymer ?
#
loop_
_entity_poly.entity_id
_entity_poly.type
_entity_poly.pdbx_seq_one_letter_code
_entity_poly.pdbx_strand_id
1 'polypeptide(L)'
;MKKTNSLVDTNFLTNLTDQAERHILVSFEGYEFDYADERWSIARSASVIFYDISEILDPFLLDNYKKVLLHYVENNSGSYANRINGYTRDFFKFCYQQDKAVLSGLSSKHFINFYSSLPSTKKSIFGQISPFFKKWLEFGYEGIDNNALEAFNEVRIKGAIKGKAVRTMCPYEGPLSDLEYEGFYNGLNREFEKGSISLEEMVHVSLLLATGRRVTQIAHLKVKDYIGTTTVDGNKFHLLRIPKIKQRTLWREDFSDYALSPDLGGLVEAQIDSMRSKLESLGALNQIDFDMLPILPHWKKIDKLVANNAFAELNDLLNSDRLHLSSFMVGNRLKKQHQKLDLFLKERES
;
A
#
# COMPACT_ATOMS: atom_id res chain seq x y z
N MET A 1 -9.63 25.26 22.44
CA MET A 1 -10.10 26.53 21.82
C MET A 1 -10.77 26.18 20.51
N LYS A 2 -12.02 26.66 20.36
CA LYS A 2 -12.88 26.51 19.19
C LYS A 2 -12.19 27.09 17.94
N LYS A 3 -12.20 26.37 16.82
CA LYS A 3 -12.11 27.00 15.50
C LYS A 3 -13.48 26.87 14.84
N THR A 4 -14.00 28.04 14.53
CA THR A 4 -15.34 28.41 14.10
C THR A 4 -15.54 28.08 12.62
N ASN A 5 -16.80 27.74 12.28
CA ASN A 5 -17.37 27.73 10.94
C ASN A 5 -16.92 28.95 10.11
N SER A 6 -16.47 28.71 8.88
CA SER A 6 -16.69 29.65 7.78
C SER A 6 -17.55 28.97 6.73
N LEU A 7 -18.48 29.76 6.21
CA LEU A 7 -19.63 29.37 5.42
C LEU A 7 -19.24 28.76 4.07
N VAL A 8 -20.12 27.85 3.62
CA VAL A 8 -20.13 27.24 2.30
C VAL A 8 -20.51 28.32 1.28
N ASP A 9 -19.55 28.73 0.45
CA ASP A 9 -19.85 29.50 -0.76
C ASP A 9 -20.41 28.55 -1.82
N THR A 10 -21.71 28.65 -2.06
CA THR A 10 -22.51 27.80 -2.96
C THR A 10 -22.53 28.30 -4.42
N ASN A 11 -21.56 29.11 -4.85
CA ASN A 11 -21.56 29.75 -6.17
C ASN A 11 -20.28 29.52 -6.99
N PHE A 12 -19.87 28.26 -7.17
CA PHE A 12 -18.70 27.91 -8.00
C PHE A 12 -19.02 26.97 -9.16
N LEU A 13 -20.17 27.11 -9.83
CA LEU A 13 -20.45 26.36 -11.08
C LEU A 13 -21.31 27.16 -12.06
N THR A 14 -20.85 28.35 -12.47
CA THR A 14 -21.36 29.02 -13.67
C THR A 14 -20.21 29.68 -14.41
N ASN A 15 -19.61 28.95 -15.35
CA ASN A 15 -19.17 29.40 -16.67
C ASN A 15 -18.29 28.31 -17.31
N LEU A 16 -18.92 27.41 -18.06
CA LEU A 16 -18.24 26.48 -18.94
C LEU A 16 -18.14 27.13 -20.32
N THR A 17 -16.95 27.64 -20.65
CA THR A 17 -16.51 27.74 -22.05
C THR A 17 -14.99 27.76 -22.10
N ASP A 18 -14.45 26.74 -22.78
CA ASP A 18 -13.20 26.75 -23.54
C ASP A 18 -11.88 26.97 -22.81
N GLN A 19 -11.48 25.96 -22.04
CA GLN A 19 -10.16 25.32 -21.98
C GLN A 19 -10.37 24.09 -21.07
N ALA A 20 -9.78 22.93 -21.37
CA ALA A 20 -9.85 21.80 -20.44
C ALA A 20 -9.07 22.16 -19.18
N GLU A 21 -9.73 22.82 -18.22
CA GLU A 21 -9.16 23.16 -16.93
C GLU A 21 -8.71 21.85 -16.30
N ARG A 22 -7.40 21.72 -16.10
CA ARG A 22 -6.84 20.60 -15.36
C ARG A 22 -7.20 20.79 -13.89
N HIS A 23 -8.04 19.92 -13.36
CA HIS A 23 -8.40 19.95 -11.95
C HIS A 23 -7.42 19.06 -11.20
N ILE A 24 -6.19 19.56 -11.02
CA ILE A 24 -5.12 18.82 -10.32
C ILE A 24 -5.43 18.78 -8.83
N LEU A 25 -5.60 17.57 -8.31
CA LEU A 25 -5.85 17.25 -6.91
C LEU A 25 -4.71 16.38 -6.37
N VAL A 26 -4.60 16.29 -5.04
CA VAL A 26 -3.53 15.55 -4.36
C VAL A 26 -4.13 14.48 -3.45
N SER A 27 -3.67 13.24 -3.57
CA SER A 27 -4.10 12.14 -2.71
C SER A 27 -3.55 12.27 -1.28
N PHE A 28 -4.09 11.48 -0.35
CA PHE A 28 -3.57 11.35 1.02
C PHE A 28 -2.07 11.00 1.06
N GLU A 29 -1.58 10.25 0.08
CA GLU A 29 -0.17 9.85 -0.04
C GLU A 29 0.65 10.81 -0.92
N GLY A 30 0.12 11.99 -1.24
CA GLY A 30 0.84 13.07 -1.92
C GLY A 30 1.02 12.86 -3.42
N TYR A 31 0.17 12.06 -4.06
CA TYR A 31 0.19 11.86 -5.52
C TYR A 31 -0.79 12.80 -6.21
N GLU A 32 -0.30 13.55 -7.19
CA GLU A 32 -1.12 14.41 -8.05
C GLU A 32 -1.90 13.59 -9.08
N PHE A 33 -3.14 13.97 -9.32
CA PHE A 33 -4.00 13.41 -10.36
C PHE A 33 -4.99 14.46 -10.86
N ASP A 34 -5.45 14.34 -12.11
CA ASP A 34 -6.52 15.18 -12.63
C ASP A 34 -7.89 14.54 -12.32
N TYR A 35 -8.80 15.32 -11.73
CA TYR A 35 -10.16 14.85 -11.49
C TYR A 35 -10.84 14.36 -12.76
N ALA A 36 -10.59 14.98 -13.93
CA ALA A 36 -11.19 14.59 -15.19
C ALA A 36 -10.73 13.23 -15.70
N ASP A 37 -9.54 12.76 -15.32
CA ASP A 37 -8.96 11.52 -15.83
C ASP A 37 -9.81 10.27 -15.51
N GLU A 38 -9.75 9.29 -16.40
CA GLU A 38 -10.31 7.96 -16.18
C GLU A 38 -9.42 7.07 -15.28
N ARG A 39 -8.26 7.58 -14.87
CA ARG A 39 -7.33 6.91 -13.96
C ARG A 39 -6.61 7.90 -13.06
N TRP A 40 -6.90 7.84 -11.77
CA TRP A 40 -6.18 8.57 -10.74
C TRP A 40 -5.04 7.72 -10.17
N SER A 41 -3.80 8.19 -10.32
CA SER A 41 -2.65 7.58 -9.64
C SER A 41 -2.56 8.16 -8.23
N ILE A 42 -2.92 7.37 -7.22
CA ILE A 42 -3.17 7.89 -5.86
C ILE A 42 -2.13 7.42 -4.83
N ALA A 43 -1.31 6.45 -5.19
CA ALA A 43 -0.19 5.96 -4.40
C ALA A 43 0.82 5.27 -5.31
N ARG A 44 2.01 4.96 -4.79
CA ARG A 44 3.08 4.29 -5.51
C ARG A 44 2.64 3.00 -6.21
N SER A 45 1.73 2.26 -5.61
CA SER A 45 1.25 0.97 -6.13
C SER A 45 -0.27 0.86 -6.09
N ALA A 46 -0.98 1.98 -6.13
CA ALA A 46 -2.44 1.99 -6.18
C ALA A 46 -2.97 3.10 -7.10
N SER A 47 -4.04 2.79 -7.82
CA SER A 47 -4.77 3.74 -8.66
C SER A 47 -6.28 3.51 -8.54
N VAL A 48 -7.06 4.56 -8.74
CA VAL A 48 -8.51 4.46 -8.95
C VAL A 48 -8.76 4.60 -10.46
N ILE A 49 -9.63 3.77 -11.02
CA ILE A 49 -9.87 3.69 -12.46
C ILE A 49 -11.36 3.66 -12.77
N PHE A 50 -11.75 4.29 -13.88
CA PHE A 50 -13.13 4.54 -14.28
C PHE A 50 -13.46 4.07 -15.71
N TYR A 51 -12.47 3.78 -16.54
CA TYR A 51 -12.65 3.47 -17.97
C TYR A 51 -13.59 2.29 -18.27
N ASP A 52 -13.80 1.37 -17.33
CA ASP A 52 -14.67 0.21 -17.50
C ASP A 52 -16.03 0.35 -16.80
N ILE A 53 -16.29 1.52 -16.22
CA ILE A 53 -17.59 1.90 -15.67
C ILE A 53 -18.15 3.17 -16.29
N SER A 54 -17.35 3.94 -17.03
CA SER A 54 -17.80 5.14 -17.74
C SER A 54 -18.85 4.83 -18.82
N GLU A 55 -18.86 3.62 -19.36
CA GLU A 55 -19.89 3.16 -20.30
C GLU A 55 -21.14 2.57 -19.64
N ILE A 56 -21.10 2.22 -18.34
CA ILE A 56 -22.22 1.56 -17.65
C ILE A 56 -22.97 2.48 -16.68
N LEU A 57 -22.36 3.61 -16.30
CA LEU A 57 -22.97 4.68 -15.52
C LEU A 57 -23.25 5.85 -16.45
N ASP A 58 -24.39 6.50 -16.28
CA ASP A 58 -24.58 7.78 -16.94
C ASP A 58 -23.56 8.83 -16.40
N PRO A 59 -23.29 9.91 -17.15
CA PRO A 59 -22.28 10.89 -16.75
C PRO A 59 -22.54 11.53 -15.38
N PHE A 60 -23.82 11.68 -15.01
CA PHE A 60 -24.22 12.30 -13.75
C PHE A 60 -23.92 11.39 -12.55
N LEU A 61 -24.30 10.11 -12.64
CA LEU A 61 -24.03 9.11 -11.63
C LEU A 61 -22.53 8.81 -11.52
N LEU A 62 -21.81 8.81 -12.64
CA LEU A 62 -20.35 8.68 -12.67
C LEU A 62 -19.66 9.83 -11.91
N ASP A 63 -20.10 11.07 -12.13
CA ASP A 63 -19.51 12.22 -11.43
C ASP A 63 -19.78 12.16 -9.91
N ASN A 64 -21.01 11.85 -9.49
CA ASN A 64 -21.31 11.68 -8.07
C ASN A 64 -20.53 10.51 -7.44
N TYR A 65 -20.31 9.43 -8.18
CA TYR A 65 -19.41 8.35 -7.76
C TYR A 65 -17.97 8.84 -7.55
N LYS A 66 -17.44 9.63 -8.49
CA LYS A 66 -16.09 10.22 -8.42
C LYS A 66 -15.96 11.15 -7.22
N LYS A 67 -16.97 12.00 -6.93
CA LYS A 67 -16.99 12.87 -5.75
C LYS A 67 -16.89 12.12 -4.42
N VAL A 68 -17.58 10.98 -4.28
CA VAL A 68 -17.46 10.16 -3.07
C VAL A 68 -16.09 9.50 -2.99
N LEU A 69 -15.58 8.97 -4.09
CA LEU A 69 -14.24 8.38 -4.13
C LEU A 69 -13.14 9.40 -3.81
N LEU A 70 -13.30 10.64 -4.21
CA LEU A 70 -12.34 11.71 -3.93
C LEU A 70 -12.11 11.84 -2.42
N HIS A 71 -13.17 11.77 -1.60
CA HIS A 71 -13.03 11.76 -0.14
C HIS A 71 -12.12 10.62 0.35
N TYR A 72 -12.27 9.40 -0.17
CA TYR A 72 -11.42 8.27 0.20
C TYR A 72 -9.98 8.43 -0.29
N VAL A 73 -9.78 9.03 -1.46
CA VAL A 73 -8.46 9.30 -2.05
C VAL A 73 -7.70 10.34 -1.23
N GLU A 74 -8.37 11.36 -0.73
CA GLU A 74 -7.77 12.46 0.04
C GLU A 74 -7.54 12.12 1.52
N ASN A 75 -8.34 11.20 2.09
CA ASN A 75 -8.37 10.97 3.54
C ASN A 75 -7.92 9.56 3.96
N ASN A 76 -7.58 8.67 3.02
CA ASN A 76 -7.17 7.31 3.33
C ASN A 76 -5.98 6.84 2.48
N SER A 77 -5.31 5.78 2.92
CA SER A 77 -4.23 5.17 2.13
C SER A 77 -4.71 4.73 0.75
N GLY A 78 -3.84 4.84 -0.25
CA GLY A 78 -4.18 4.52 -1.63
C GLY A 78 -4.61 3.06 -1.80
N SER A 79 -4.05 2.15 -1.01
CA SER A 79 -4.48 0.74 -0.96
C SER A 79 -5.91 0.55 -0.46
N TYR A 80 -6.39 1.41 0.44
CA TYR A 80 -7.77 1.35 0.93
C TYR A 80 -8.73 1.94 -0.10
N ALA A 81 -8.43 3.13 -0.63
CA ALA A 81 -9.22 3.78 -1.68
C ALA A 81 -9.34 2.90 -2.95
N ASN A 82 -8.23 2.31 -3.42
CA ASN A 82 -8.23 1.38 -4.56
C ASN A 82 -9.12 0.15 -4.30
N ARG A 83 -9.12 -0.40 -3.07
CA ARG A 83 -9.94 -1.56 -2.72
C ARG A 83 -11.43 -1.20 -2.70
N ILE A 84 -11.79 -0.05 -2.13
CA ILE A 84 -13.17 0.47 -2.14
C ILE A 84 -13.65 0.70 -3.57
N ASN A 85 -12.82 1.32 -4.42
CA ASN A 85 -13.09 1.48 -5.85
C ASN A 85 -13.36 0.13 -6.53
N GLY A 86 -12.48 -0.86 -6.31
CA GLY A 86 -12.63 -2.20 -6.89
C GLY A 86 -13.97 -2.85 -6.56
N TYR A 87 -14.33 -2.93 -5.27
CA TYR A 87 -15.59 -3.54 -4.86
C TYR A 87 -16.82 -2.77 -5.35
N THR A 88 -16.74 -1.44 -5.40
CA THR A 88 -17.86 -0.61 -5.87
C THR A 88 -18.06 -0.73 -7.38
N ARG A 89 -16.97 -0.85 -8.15
CA ARG A 89 -17.04 -1.17 -9.58
C ARG A 89 -17.65 -2.52 -9.86
N ASP A 90 -17.31 -3.55 -9.08
CA ASP A 90 -17.92 -4.87 -9.18
C ASP A 90 -19.44 -4.81 -8.92
N PHE A 91 -19.87 -3.99 -7.95
CA PHE A 91 -21.29 -3.72 -7.70
C PHE A 91 -21.98 -3.07 -8.92
N PHE A 92 -21.40 -2.02 -9.51
CA PHE A 92 -21.98 -1.37 -10.69
C PHE A 92 -22.09 -2.31 -11.89
N LYS A 93 -21.04 -3.09 -12.16
CA LYS A 93 -21.06 -4.10 -13.22
C LYS A 93 -22.13 -5.15 -13.02
N PHE A 94 -22.35 -5.59 -11.78
CA PHE A 94 -23.45 -6.49 -11.46
C PHE A 94 -24.81 -5.85 -11.77
N CYS A 95 -25.03 -4.61 -11.34
CA CYS A 95 -26.30 -3.91 -11.57
C CYS A 95 -26.55 -3.73 -13.08
N TYR A 96 -25.55 -3.29 -13.82
CA TYR A 96 -25.61 -3.17 -15.29
C TYR A 96 -25.97 -4.50 -15.97
N GLN A 97 -25.40 -5.62 -15.52
CA GLN A 97 -25.72 -6.95 -16.05
C GLN A 97 -27.16 -7.40 -15.75
N GLN A 98 -27.71 -7.00 -14.60
CA GLN A 98 -29.07 -7.32 -14.21
C GLN A 98 -30.10 -6.47 -14.97
N ASP A 99 -29.86 -5.17 -15.04
CA ASP A 99 -30.80 -4.23 -15.66
C ASP A 99 -30.67 -4.21 -17.19
N LYS A 100 -29.50 -4.62 -17.71
CA LYS A 100 -29.14 -4.58 -19.14
C LYS A 100 -29.29 -3.18 -19.75
N ALA A 101 -29.06 -2.16 -18.94
CA ALA A 101 -29.17 -0.76 -19.29
C ALA A 101 -28.14 0.06 -18.50
N VAL A 102 -27.76 1.21 -19.07
CA VAL A 102 -26.92 2.20 -18.38
C VAL A 102 -27.63 2.65 -17.09
N LEU A 103 -26.88 2.70 -16.00
CA LEU A 103 -27.40 3.05 -14.69
C LEU A 103 -27.46 4.57 -14.55
N SER A 104 -28.66 5.10 -14.34
CA SER A 104 -28.91 6.51 -14.00
C SER A 104 -29.23 6.75 -12.53
N GLY A 105 -29.35 5.67 -11.75
CA GLY A 105 -29.58 5.74 -10.31
C GLY A 105 -29.56 4.37 -9.66
N LEU A 106 -29.47 4.36 -8.33
CA LEU A 106 -29.43 3.17 -7.50
C LEU A 106 -30.67 3.08 -6.60
N SER A 107 -31.29 1.91 -6.55
CA SER A 107 -32.44 1.62 -5.68
C SER A 107 -32.12 0.51 -4.68
N SER A 108 -32.98 0.33 -3.66
CA SER A 108 -32.87 -0.78 -2.69
C SER A 108 -32.78 -2.16 -3.37
N LYS A 109 -33.45 -2.33 -4.52
CA LYS A 109 -33.41 -3.55 -5.33
C LYS A 109 -31.99 -3.90 -5.78
N HIS A 110 -31.19 -2.92 -6.19
CA HIS A 110 -29.80 -3.15 -6.62
C HIS A 110 -28.96 -3.72 -5.47
N PHE A 111 -29.09 -3.14 -4.28
CA PHE A 111 -28.36 -3.58 -3.10
C PHE A 111 -28.79 -4.97 -2.62
N ILE A 112 -30.11 -5.24 -2.56
CA ILE A 112 -30.66 -6.54 -2.14
C ILE A 112 -30.25 -7.63 -3.12
N ASN A 113 -30.33 -7.37 -4.43
CA ASN A 113 -29.95 -8.33 -5.47
C ASN A 113 -28.45 -8.61 -5.44
N PHE A 114 -27.62 -7.58 -5.30
CA PHE A 114 -26.17 -7.76 -5.19
C PHE A 114 -25.80 -8.54 -3.93
N TYR A 115 -26.40 -8.21 -2.78
CA TYR A 115 -26.18 -8.99 -1.57
C TYR A 115 -26.57 -10.45 -1.80
N SER A 116 -27.76 -10.71 -2.34
CA SER A 116 -28.31 -12.06 -2.54
C SER A 116 -27.49 -12.91 -3.52
N SER A 117 -26.90 -12.30 -4.54
CA SER A 117 -26.04 -12.99 -5.52
C SER A 117 -24.69 -13.43 -4.95
N LEU A 118 -24.21 -12.78 -3.88
CA LEU A 118 -22.93 -13.12 -3.26
C LEU A 118 -23.02 -14.45 -2.48
N PRO A 119 -22.08 -15.39 -2.70
CA PRO A 119 -21.97 -16.59 -1.87
C PRO A 119 -21.62 -16.22 -0.43
N SER A 120 -21.92 -17.12 0.52
CA SER A 120 -21.70 -16.92 1.96
C SER A 120 -20.28 -16.45 2.31
N THR A 121 -19.27 -16.98 1.62
CA THR A 121 -17.84 -16.63 1.78
C THR A 121 -17.50 -15.21 1.32
N LYS A 122 -18.32 -14.61 0.44
CA LYS A 122 -18.10 -13.28 -0.14
C LYS A 122 -19.06 -12.21 0.40
N LYS A 123 -19.98 -12.54 1.32
CA LYS A 123 -20.88 -11.55 1.96
C LYS A 123 -20.14 -10.40 2.63
N SER A 124 -18.89 -10.62 3.04
CA SER A 124 -18.04 -9.55 3.59
C SER A 124 -17.77 -8.40 2.61
N ILE A 125 -17.85 -8.64 1.28
CA ILE A 125 -17.74 -7.60 0.24
C ILE A 125 -18.84 -6.54 0.41
N PHE A 126 -20.08 -6.95 0.68
CA PHE A 126 -21.18 -6.01 0.92
C PHE A 126 -20.86 -5.05 2.07
N GLY A 127 -20.14 -5.53 3.08
CA GLY A 127 -19.70 -4.74 4.23
C GLY A 127 -18.55 -3.79 3.93
N GLN A 128 -17.78 -4.07 2.87
CA GLN A 128 -16.72 -3.17 2.40
C GLN A 128 -17.31 -2.00 1.58
N ILE A 129 -18.39 -2.23 0.82
CA ILE A 129 -19.04 -1.18 0.02
C ILE A 129 -20.09 -0.39 0.81
N SER A 130 -20.68 -0.95 1.86
CA SER A 130 -21.72 -0.26 2.64
C SER A 130 -21.26 1.10 3.19
N PRO A 131 -20.05 1.26 3.77
CA PRO A 131 -19.57 2.57 4.20
C PRO A 131 -19.47 3.59 3.06
N PHE A 132 -19.12 3.15 1.84
CA PHE A 132 -19.01 4.01 0.67
C PHE A 132 -20.37 4.63 0.31
N PHE A 133 -21.41 3.79 0.19
CA PHE A 133 -22.75 4.27 -0.15
C PHE A 133 -23.42 5.04 0.99
N LYS A 134 -23.14 4.69 2.26
CA LYS A 134 -23.54 5.52 3.40
C LYS A 134 -22.90 6.91 3.34
N LYS A 135 -21.63 6.99 2.94
CA LYS A 135 -20.92 8.26 2.77
C LYS A 135 -21.48 9.08 1.60
N TRP A 136 -21.86 8.42 0.51
CA TRP A 136 -22.56 9.06 -0.62
C TRP A 136 -23.83 9.78 -0.16
N LEU A 137 -24.67 9.08 0.61
CA LEU A 137 -25.90 9.64 1.16
C LEU A 137 -25.63 10.72 2.21
N GLU A 138 -24.61 10.54 3.07
CA GLU A 138 -24.18 11.53 4.06
C GLU A 138 -23.75 12.85 3.40
N PHE A 139 -23.07 12.77 2.25
CA PHE A 139 -22.69 13.94 1.46
C PHE A 139 -23.85 14.58 0.69
N GLY A 140 -25.03 13.93 0.66
CA GLY A 140 -26.20 14.45 -0.05
C GLY A 140 -26.05 14.43 -1.57
N TYR A 141 -25.15 13.62 -2.12
CA TYR A 141 -25.05 13.47 -3.57
C TYR A 141 -26.20 12.63 -4.10
N GLU A 142 -26.76 13.05 -5.23
CA GLU A 142 -27.87 12.36 -5.89
C GLU A 142 -27.43 11.06 -6.57
N GLY A 143 -28.40 10.27 -7.04
CA GLY A 143 -28.17 8.99 -7.72
C GLY A 143 -28.39 7.75 -6.85
N ILE A 144 -28.77 7.91 -5.59
CA ILE A 144 -29.19 6.81 -4.70
C ILE A 144 -30.55 7.17 -4.10
N ASP A 145 -31.52 6.27 -4.23
CA ASP A 145 -32.81 6.40 -3.55
C ASP A 145 -32.61 6.41 -2.02
N ASN A 146 -33.28 7.33 -1.33
CA ASN A 146 -33.24 7.45 0.13
C ASN A 146 -33.66 6.14 0.84
N ASN A 147 -34.53 5.35 0.21
CA ASN A 147 -34.96 4.05 0.73
C ASN A 147 -33.85 2.98 0.67
N ALA A 148 -32.75 3.21 -0.04
CA ALA A 148 -31.62 2.29 -0.12
C ALA A 148 -30.93 2.07 1.24
N LEU A 149 -31.09 3.00 2.19
CA LEU A 149 -30.59 2.86 3.56
C LEU A 149 -31.16 1.65 4.30
N GLU A 150 -32.42 1.30 4.00
CA GLU A 150 -33.10 0.16 4.61
C GLU A 150 -32.39 -1.16 4.24
N ALA A 151 -31.97 -1.30 2.99
CA ALA A 151 -31.22 -2.47 2.51
C ALA A 151 -29.87 -2.65 3.24
N PHE A 152 -29.22 -1.57 3.66
CA PHE A 152 -27.97 -1.66 4.43
C PHE A 152 -28.19 -2.07 5.90
N ASN A 153 -29.37 -1.81 6.46
CA ASN A 153 -29.70 -2.11 7.84
C ASN A 153 -30.21 -3.55 8.03
N GLU A 154 -30.85 -4.12 7.01
CA GLU A 154 -31.34 -5.52 7.02
C GLU A 154 -30.22 -6.55 6.92
N VAL A 155 -29.05 -6.15 6.41
CA VAL A 155 -27.94 -7.06 6.13
C VAL A 155 -27.00 -7.18 7.34
N ARG A 156 -27.15 -8.27 8.11
CA ARG A 156 -26.16 -8.67 9.14
C ARG A 156 -24.98 -9.41 8.52
N ILE A 157 -23.83 -8.74 8.47
CA ILE A 157 -22.59 -9.31 7.93
C ILE A 157 -21.82 -10.00 9.04
N LYS A 158 -21.68 -11.33 8.99
CA LYS A 158 -20.70 -12.03 9.81
C LYS A 158 -19.30 -11.56 9.38
N GLY A 159 -18.54 -11.01 10.31
CA GLY A 159 -17.15 -10.63 10.06
C GLY A 159 -16.34 -11.82 9.54
N ALA A 160 -15.41 -11.56 8.61
CA ALA A 160 -14.48 -12.58 8.15
C ALA A 160 -13.72 -13.17 9.35
N ILE A 161 -13.63 -14.50 9.45
CA ILE A 161 -12.85 -15.17 10.50
C ILE A 161 -11.37 -14.87 10.25
N LYS A 162 -10.84 -13.84 10.90
CA LYS A 162 -9.42 -13.47 10.79
C LYS A 162 -8.60 -14.31 11.76
N GLY A 163 -7.48 -14.85 11.27
CA GLY A 163 -6.46 -15.49 12.11
C GLY A 163 -6.81 -16.88 12.62
N LYS A 164 -7.72 -17.62 11.96
CA LYS A 164 -8.01 -19.02 12.35
C LYS A 164 -6.74 -19.87 12.28
N ALA A 165 -6.03 -19.85 11.16
CA ALA A 165 -4.79 -20.61 10.97
C ALA A 165 -3.70 -20.29 12.01
N VAL A 166 -3.54 -19.00 12.35
CA VAL A 166 -2.60 -18.56 13.40
C VAL A 166 -3.04 -19.06 14.78
N ARG A 167 -4.34 -18.96 15.11
CA ARG A 167 -4.88 -19.41 16.41
C ARG A 167 -4.85 -20.93 16.56
N THR A 168 -4.89 -21.67 15.46
CA THR A 168 -4.88 -23.14 15.48
C THR A 168 -3.51 -23.73 15.18
N MET A 169 -2.44 -22.92 15.11
CA MET A 169 -1.09 -23.35 14.70
C MET A 169 -1.13 -24.27 13.48
N CYS A 170 -1.86 -23.85 12.44
CA CYS A 170 -2.01 -24.65 11.23
C CYS A 170 -0.63 -24.90 10.61
N PRO A 171 -0.21 -26.15 10.35
CA PRO A 171 1.12 -26.45 9.80
C PRO A 171 1.34 -25.92 8.38
N TYR A 172 0.28 -25.46 7.69
CA TYR A 172 0.38 -24.94 6.32
C TYR A 172 0.17 -23.41 6.22
N GLU A 173 -0.57 -22.81 7.15
CA GLU A 173 -0.97 -21.38 7.10
C GLU A 173 -0.70 -20.62 8.42
N GLY A 174 -0.15 -21.30 9.43
CA GLY A 174 0.26 -20.76 10.72
C GLY A 174 1.68 -20.18 10.69
N PRO A 175 2.17 -19.67 11.84
CA PRO A 175 3.56 -19.24 11.95
C PRO A 175 4.52 -20.42 11.78
N LEU A 176 5.74 -20.15 11.31
CA LEU A 176 6.82 -21.15 11.25
C LEU A 176 7.08 -21.70 12.66
N SER A 177 7.24 -23.02 12.76
CA SER A 177 7.84 -23.66 13.94
C SER A 177 9.32 -23.31 14.06
N ASP A 178 9.90 -23.50 15.25
CA ASP A 178 11.32 -23.20 15.49
C ASP A 178 12.24 -23.97 14.52
N LEU A 179 11.92 -25.23 14.22
CA LEU A 179 12.66 -26.05 13.26
C LEU A 179 12.54 -25.53 11.83
N GLU A 180 11.35 -25.10 11.41
CA GLU A 180 11.16 -24.51 10.07
C GLU A 180 11.87 -23.15 9.97
N TYR A 181 11.89 -22.37 11.05
CA TYR A 181 12.61 -21.11 11.12
C TYR A 181 14.13 -21.34 11.00
N GLU A 182 14.69 -22.29 11.76
CA GLU A 182 16.11 -22.65 11.67
C GLU A 182 16.47 -23.21 10.29
N GLY A 183 15.64 -24.11 9.75
CA GLY A 183 15.83 -24.67 8.40
C GLY A 183 15.81 -23.59 7.32
N PHE A 184 14.87 -22.65 7.41
CA PHE A 184 14.77 -21.51 6.50
C PHE A 184 15.99 -20.58 6.62
N TYR A 185 16.40 -20.24 7.84
CA TYR A 185 17.55 -19.36 8.08
C TYR A 185 18.86 -19.99 7.61
N ASN A 186 19.08 -21.28 7.87
CA ASN A 186 20.25 -22.02 7.39
C ASN A 186 20.27 -22.12 5.86
N GLY A 187 19.11 -22.36 5.24
CA GLY A 187 18.97 -22.33 3.78
C GLY A 187 19.30 -20.97 3.19
N LEU A 188 18.81 -19.89 3.83
CA LEU A 188 19.07 -18.51 3.43
C LEU A 188 20.57 -18.19 3.47
N ASN A 189 21.26 -18.51 4.56
CA ASN A 189 22.72 -18.31 4.70
C ASN A 189 23.49 -19.07 3.62
N ARG A 190 23.17 -20.34 3.40
CA ARG A 190 23.82 -21.15 2.36
C ARG A 190 23.68 -20.55 0.97
N GLU A 191 22.50 -20.05 0.61
CA GLU A 191 22.28 -19.45 -0.70
C GLU A 191 22.89 -18.04 -0.83
N PHE A 192 23.03 -17.32 0.28
CA PHE A 192 23.80 -16.09 0.34
C PHE A 192 25.30 -16.36 0.12
N GLU A 193 25.88 -17.36 0.78
CA GLU A 193 27.27 -17.78 0.61
C GLU A 193 27.59 -18.20 -0.84
N LYS A 194 26.63 -18.83 -1.52
CA LYS A 194 26.75 -19.21 -2.95
C LYS A 194 26.60 -18.02 -3.91
N GLY A 195 26.22 -16.84 -3.43
CA GLY A 195 25.91 -15.67 -4.27
C GLY A 195 24.57 -15.75 -5.01
N SER A 196 23.74 -16.75 -4.73
CA SER A 196 22.38 -16.90 -5.29
C SER A 196 21.39 -15.88 -4.74
N ILE A 197 21.72 -15.28 -3.59
CA ILE A 197 21.00 -14.24 -2.88
C ILE A 197 21.95 -13.05 -2.74
N SER A 198 21.48 -11.86 -3.12
CA SER A 198 22.26 -10.63 -2.95
C SER A 198 22.26 -10.14 -1.50
N LEU A 199 23.22 -9.28 -1.14
CA LEU A 199 23.28 -8.64 0.18
C LEU A 199 21.98 -7.90 0.53
N GLU A 200 21.42 -7.15 -0.44
CA GLU A 200 20.13 -6.46 -0.27
C GLU A 200 18.99 -7.43 0.05
N GLU A 201 18.94 -8.59 -0.60
CA GLU A 201 17.94 -9.62 -0.31
C GLU A 201 18.16 -10.27 1.06
N MET A 202 19.42 -10.55 1.42
CA MET A 202 19.78 -11.12 2.72
C MET A 202 19.37 -10.21 3.87
N VAL A 203 19.73 -8.91 3.81
CA VAL A 203 19.34 -7.90 4.80
C VAL A 203 17.83 -7.83 4.93
N HIS A 204 17.14 -7.81 3.80
CA HIS A 204 15.70 -7.68 3.78
C HIS A 204 14.98 -8.85 4.44
N VAL A 205 15.32 -10.10 4.08
CA VAL A 205 14.71 -11.29 4.69
C VAL A 205 15.07 -11.35 6.18
N SER A 206 16.33 -11.10 6.52
CA SER A 206 16.80 -11.16 7.91
C SER A 206 16.10 -10.13 8.81
N LEU A 207 15.89 -8.90 8.34
CA LEU A 207 15.13 -7.88 9.07
C LEU A 207 13.66 -8.29 9.27
N LEU A 208 13.04 -8.94 8.28
CA LEU A 208 11.66 -9.41 8.43
C LEU A 208 11.54 -10.53 9.46
N LEU A 209 12.44 -11.52 9.39
CA LEU A 209 12.48 -12.64 10.31
C LEU A 209 12.75 -12.19 11.75
N ALA A 210 13.79 -11.39 11.97
CA ALA A 210 14.18 -10.93 13.30
C ALA A 210 13.13 -10.03 13.94
N THR A 211 12.56 -9.08 13.18
CA THR A 211 11.69 -8.05 13.75
C THR A 211 10.21 -8.45 13.78
N GLY A 212 9.80 -9.45 12.98
CA GLY A 212 8.39 -9.81 12.79
C GLY A 212 7.51 -8.67 12.24
N ARG A 213 8.12 -7.61 11.71
CA ARG A 213 7.41 -6.42 11.22
C ARG A 213 6.78 -6.68 9.86
N ARG A 214 5.80 -5.84 9.50
CA ARG A 214 5.20 -5.91 8.17
C ARG A 214 6.23 -5.55 7.12
N VAL A 215 6.19 -6.26 5.99
CA VAL A 215 6.93 -5.96 4.76
C VAL A 215 6.99 -4.46 4.46
N THR A 216 5.85 -3.76 4.53
CA THR A 216 5.77 -2.32 4.28
C THR A 216 6.63 -1.48 5.24
N GLN A 217 6.75 -1.88 6.52
CA GLN A 217 7.52 -1.13 7.52
C GLN A 217 9.03 -1.26 7.26
N ILE A 218 9.50 -2.46 6.93
CA ILE A 218 10.89 -2.71 6.56
C ILE A 218 11.22 -2.02 5.24
N ALA A 219 10.33 -2.09 4.25
CA ALA A 219 10.50 -1.43 2.97
C ALA A 219 10.57 0.10 3.08
N HIS A 220 10.04 0.71 4.14
CA HIS A 220 10.07 2.17 4.34
C HIS A 220 11.34 2.67 5.04
N LEU A 221 12.23 1.80 5.50
CA LEU A 221 13.48 2.18 6.19
C LEU A 221 14.38 3.05 5.30
N LYS A 222 15.03 4.03 5.92
CA LYS A 222 16.06 4.90 5.34
C LYS A 222 17.38 4.68 6.06
N VAL A 223 18.49 5.10 5.44
CA VAL A 223 19.84 5.02 6.02
C VAL A 223 19.86 5.64 7.42
N LYS A 224 19.29 6.83 7.60
CA LYS A 224 19.22 7.53 8.90
C LYS A 224 18.46 6.80 10.01
N ASP A 225 17.69 5.77 9.68
CA ASP A 225 16.96 4.99 10.68
C ASP A 225 17.87 3.99 11.39
N TYR A 226 18.99 3.65 10.78
CA TYR A 226 20.03 2.85 11.38
C TYR A 226 20.97 3.76 12.17
N ILE A 227 20.90 3.68 13.50
CA ILE A 227 21.68 4.53 14.41
C ILE A 227 23.10 3.96 14.61
N GLY A 228 23.30 2.68 14.27
CA GLY A 228 24.57 1.99 14.40
C GLY A 228 24.77 1.35 15.77
N THR A 229 26.04 1.04 16.06
CA THR A 229 26.44 0.37 17.31
C THR A 229 26.07 1.22 18.53
N THR A 230 25.33 0.63 19.45
CA THR A 230 24.91 1.21 20.73
C THR A 230 25.27 0.26 21.87
N THR A 231 25.62 0.82 23.03
CA THR A 231 25.88 0.06 24.25
C THR A 231 24.96 0.55 25.35
N VAL A 232 24.16 -0.33 25.93
CA VAL A 232 23.32 -0.06 27.12
C VAL A 232 23.61 -1.13 28.15
N ASP A 233 23.95 -0.72 29.38
CA ASP A 233 24.25 -1.61 30.50
C ASP A 233 25.30 -2.71 30.16
N GLY A 234 26.30 -2.36 29.34
CA GLY A 234 27.37 -3.27 28.90
C GLY A 234 27.00 -4.18 27.73
N ASN A 235 25.73 -4.23 27.32
CA ASN A 235 25.28 -4.98 26.16
C ASN A 235 25.45 -4.17 24.88
N LYS A 236 26.26 -4.67 23.95
CA LYS A 236 26.51 -4.07 22.63
C LYS A 236 25.53 -4.64 21.60
N PHE A 237 24.80 -3.76 20.92
CA PHE A 237 23.85 -4.10 19.86
C PHE A 237 23.83 -3.00 18.81
N HIS A 238 23.09 -3.21 17.72
CA HIS A 238 22.87 -2.15 16.73
C HIS A 238 21.43 -1.63 16.83
N LEU A 239 21.26 -0.31 16.88
CA LEU A 239 19.93 0.29 17.06
C LEU A 239 19.31 0.65 15.70
N LEU A 240 18.10 0.17 15.45
CA LEU A 240 17.30 0.48 14.27
C LEU A 240 15.95 1.07 14.66
N ARG A 241 15.59 2.22 14.08
CA ARG A 241 14.31 2.89 14.30
C ARG A 241 13.34 2.54 13.18
N ILE A 242 12.33 1.72 13.47
CA ILE A 242 11.41 1.20 12.44
C ILE A 242 10.12 2.05 12.39
N PRO A 243 9.72 2.59 11.23
CA PRO A 243 8.52 3.41 11.11
C PRO A 243 7.24 2.59 11.35
N LYS A 244 6.25 3.18 12.03
CA LYS A 244 4.94 2.58 12.29
C LYS A 244 3.96 2.88 11.14
N ILE A 245 3.14 1.90 10.75
CA ILE A 245 2.16 2.00 9.64
C ILE A 245 0.70 1.89 10.12
N LYS A 246 0.47 1.81 11.43
CA LYS A 246 -0.89 1.72 12.01
C LYS A 246 -1.11 2.67 13.16
N GLN A 247 -1.09 3.95 12.85
CA GLN A 247 -1.78 5.04 13.56
C GLN A 247 -2.24 6.02 12.47
N ARG A 248 -3.21 6.89 12.71
CA ARG A 248 -3.73 7.87 11.71
C ARG A 248 -2.70 8.99 11.40
N THR A 249 -1.42 8.64 11.41
CA THR A 249 -0.27 9.52 11.26
C THR A 249 0.20 9.46 9.81
N LEU A 250 0.80 10.54 9.33
CA LEU A 250 1.38 10.60 8.01
C LEU A 250 2.60 9.67 7.92
N TRP A 251 3.09 9.49 6.69
CA TRP A 251 4.21 8.62 6.39
C TRP A 251 5.45 9.00 7.21
N ARG A 252 5.98 8.01 7.96
CA ARG A 252 7.21 8.13 8.76
C ARG A 252 7.19 9.23 9.84
N GLU A 253 6.04 9.47 10.47
CA GLU A 253 5.95 10.38 11.63
C GLU A 253 6.21 9.69 12.98
N ASP A 254 5.99 8.39 13.08
CA ASP A 254 6.15 7.62 14.33
C ASP A 254 7.03 6.38 14.12
N PHE A 255 7.85 6.06 15.12
CA PHE A 255 8.86 5.00 15.09
C PHE A 255 8.79 4.10 16.33
N SER A 256 9.32 2.89 16.18
CA SER A 256 9.66 2.01 17.30
C SER A 256 11.09 1.55 17.15
N ASP A 257 11.84 1.59 18.24
CA ASP A 257 13.22 1.14 18.27
C ASP A 257 13.30 -0.39 18.34
N TYR A 258 14.35 -0.94 17.74
CA TYR A 258 14.65 -2.37 17.74
C TYR A 258 16.16 -2.57 17.89
N ALA A 259 16.56 -3.39 18.85
CA ALA A 259 17.95 -3.79 19.07
C ALA A 259 18.29 -4.99 18.19
N LEU A 260 19.04 -4.76 17.10
CA LEU A 260 19.55 -5.80 16.22
C LEU A 260 20.73 -6.52 16.89
N SER A 261 20.84 -7.83 16.64
CA SER A 261 22.05 -8.58 16.99
C SER A 261 23.28 -7.99 16.27
N PRO A 262 24.50 -8.18 16.80
CA PRO A 262 25.73 -7.73 16.14
C PRO A 262 25.83 -8.19 14.68
N ASP A 263 25.51 -9.45 14.39
CA ASP A 263 25.58 -10.01 13.03
C ASP A 263 24.61 -9.33 12.07
N LEU A 264 23.34 -9.14 12.49
CA LEU A 264 22.34 -8.49 11.65
C LEU A 264 22.62 -6.98 11.49
N GLY A 265 23.14 -6.35 12.53
CA GLY A 265 23.64 -4.97 12.47
C GLY A 265 24.75 -4.83 11.43
N GLY A 266 25.74 -5.72 11.45
CA GLY A 266 26.82 -5.77 10.46
C GLY A 266 26.34 -6.00 9.03
N LEU A 267 25.30 -6.83 8.82
CA LEU A 267 24.68 -6.99 7.51
C LEU A 267 24.03 -5.68 7.00
N VAL A 268 23.32 -4.96 7.87
CA VAL A 268 22.71 -3.67 7.53
C VAL A 268 23.80 -2.63 7.21
N GLU A 269 24.87 -2.59 7.99
CA GLU A 269 26.02 -1.71 7.75
C GLU A 269 26.69 -2.00 6.41
N ALA A 270 26.99 -3.27 6.13
CA ALA A 270 27.56 -3.69 4.85
C ALA A 270 26.67 -3.31 3.66
N GLN A 271 25.34 -3.40 3.80
CA GLN A 271 24.42 -2.93 2.78
C GLN A 271 24.54 -1.42 2.59
N ILE A 272 24.53 -0.63 3.67
CA ILE A 272 24.70 0.83 3.61
C ILE A 272 26.01 1.20 2.92
N ASP A 273 27.12 0.55 3.27
CA ASP A 273 28.42 0.78 2.65
C ASP A 273 28.46 0.39 1.17
N SER A 274 27.77 -0.69 0.79
CA SER A 274 27.61 -1.07 -0.62
C SER A 274 26.82 -0.01 -1.41
N MET A 275 25.74 0.54 -0.84
CA MET A 275 24.99 1.63 -1.46
C MET A 275 25.85 2.90 -1.61
N ARG A 276 26.63 3.24 -0.57
CA ARG A 276 27.58 4.36 -0.59
C ARG A 276 28.60 4.20 -1.71
N SER A 277 29.27 3.05 -1.76
CA SER A 277 30.28 2.73 -2.78
C SER A 277 29.70 2.79 -4.19
N LYS A 278 28.47 2.28 -4.40
CA LYS A 278 27.76 2.38 -5.68
C LYS A 278 27.54 3.85 -6.07
N LEU A 279 27.03 4.68 -5.17
CA LEU A 279 26.79 6.10 -5.45
C LEU A 279 28.07 6.89 -5.67
N GLU A 280 29.16 6.57 -4.96
CA GLU A 280 30.49 7.15 -5.21
C GLU A 280 30.97 6.84 -6.62
N SER A 281 30.87 5.57 -7.05
CA SER A 281 31.27 5.15 -8.40
C SER A 281 30.48 5.85 -9.51
N LEU A 282 29.26 6.29 -9.20
CA LEU A 282 28.39 7.05 -10.11
C LEU A 282 28.56 8.57 -10.00
N GLY A 283 29.46 9.06 -9.13
CA GLY A 283 29.61 10.50 -8.86
C GLY A 283 28.40 11.16 -8.18
N ALA A 284 27.48 10.35 -7.65
CA ALA A 284 26.19 10.78 -7.12
C ALA A 284 26.18 10.97 -5.59
N LEU A 285 27.14 10.41 -4.85
CA LEU A 285 27.11 10.40 -3.39
C LEU A 285 26.98 11.83 -2.80
N ASN A 286 27.79 12.77 -3.29
CA ASN A 286 27.79 14.15 -2.81
C ASN A 286 26.69 15.03 -3.41
N GLN A 287 25.89 14.48 -4.34
CA GLN A 287 24.80 15.19 -5.01
C GLN A 287 23.45 14.94 -4.34
N ILE A 288 23.38 14.01 -3.39
CA ILE A 288 22.14 13.59 -2.75
C ILE A 288 22.25 13.57 -1.23
N ASP A 289 21.11 13.67 -0.56
CA ASP A 289 21.00 13.35 0.86
C ASP A 289 21.03 11.81 1.06
N PHE A 290 22.24 11.26 1.25
CA PHE A 290 22.45 9.83 1.43
C PHE A 290 21.70 9.26 2.65
N ASP A 291 21.57 10.04 3.72
CA ASP A 291 20.87 9.64 4.95
C ASP A 291 19.37 9.42 4.70
N MET A 292 18.82 10.11 3.71
CA MET A 292 17.44 9.97 3.27
C MET A 292 17.21 8.81 2.28
N LEU A 293 18.26 8.15 1.80
CA LEU A 293 18.15 7.03 0.87
C LEU A 293 17.49 5.83 1.55
N PRO A 294 16.58 5.09 0.87
CA PRO A 294 16.06 3.84 1.39
C PRO A 294 17.16 2.79 1.58
N ILE A 295 17.14 2.02 2.68
CA ILE A 295 18.03 0.85 2.86
C ILE A 295 17.76 -0.22 1.80
N LEU A 296 16.50 -0.29 1.34
CA LEU A 296 16.04 -1.16 0.27
C LEU A 296 15.57 -0.30 -0.92
N PRO A 297 16.50 0.24 -1.71
CA PRO A 297 16.19 1.22 -2.75
C PRO A 297 15.69 0.56 -4.05
N HIS A 298 14.85 1.28 -4.79
CA HIS A 298 14.50 0.92 -6.16
C HIS A 298 15.55 1.45 -7.14
N TRP A 299 16.67 0.71 -7.21
CA TRP A 299 17.84 1.08 -8.01
C TRP A 299 17.53 1.46 -9.45
N LYS A 300 16.63 0.75 -10.13
CA LYS A 300 16.25 1.08 -11.52
C LYS A 300 15.80 2.54 -11.70
N LYS A 301 15.09 3.10 -10.72
CA LYS A 301 14.65 4.51 -10.78
C LYS A 301 15.80 5.46 -10.44
N ILE A 302 16.59 5.12 -9.42
CA ILE A 302 17.75 5.92 -9.00
C ILE A 302 18.79 5.98 -10.13
N ASP A 303 19.16 4.83 -10.70
CA ASP A 303 20.14 4.72 -11.78
C ASP A 303 19.71 5.56 -13.00
N LYS A 304 18.40 5.60 -13.31
CA LYS A 304 17.86 6.45 -14.39
C LYS A 304 18.01 7.96 -14.08
N LEU A 305 17.71 8.38 -12.85
CA LEU A 305 17.82 9.79 -12.45
C LEU A 305 19.27 10.24 -12.42
N VAL A 306 20.16 9.41 -11.89
CA VAL A 306 21.61 9.66 -11.86
C VAL A 306 22.18 9.74 -13.28
N ALA A 307 21.82 8.80 -14.18
CA ALA A 307 22.27 8.83 -15.57
C ALA A 307 21.82 10.10 -16.33
N ASN A 308 20.70 10.70 -15.92
CA ASN A 308 20.16 11.93 -16.50
C ASN A 308 20.65 13.21 -15.79
N ASN A 309 21.57 13.11 -14.81
CA ASN A 309 21.98 14.22 -13.94
C ASN A 309 20.82 14.93 -13.23
N ALA A 310 19.71 14.21 -12.99
CA ALA A 310 18.48 14.75 -12.38
C ALA A 310 18.56 14.74 -10.85
N PHE A 311 19.62 15.32 -10.28
CA PHE A 311 19.89 15.27 -8.84
C PHE A 311 18.91 16.08 -7.99
N ALA A 312 18.39 17.19 -8.52
CA ALA A 312 17.33 17.96 -7.85
C ALA A 312 16.05 17.11 -7.68
N GLU A 313 15.57 16.50 -8.77
CA GLU A 313 14.42 15.59 -8.74
C GLU A 313 14.69 14.39 -7.81
N LEU A 314 15.89 13.82 -7.87
CA LEU A 314 16.27 12.71 -6.99
C LEU A 314 16.16 13.09 -5.51
N ASN A 315 16.65 14.28 -5.11
CA ASN A 315 16.53 14.78 -3.75
C ASN A 315 15.08 15.04 -3.33
N ASP A 316 14.26 15.59 -4.21
CA ASP A 316 12.82 15.77 -3.93
C ASP A 316 12.15 14.41 -3.69
N LEU A 317 12.48 13.41 -4.51
CA LEU A 317 11.93 12.06 -4.38
C LEU A 317 12.41 11.34 -3.12
N LEU A 318 13.60 11.67 -2.58
CA LEU A 318 14.05 11.13 -1.29
C LEU A 318 13.08 11.50 -0.17
N ASN A 319 12.35 12.61 -0.24
CA ASN A 319 11.36 12.99 0.76
C ASN A 319 10.01 12.28 0.64
N SER A 320 9.89 11.26 -0.21
CA SER A 320 8.67 10.46 -0.40
C SER A 320 8.98 8.95 -0.48
N ASP A 321 7.94 8.12 -0.63
CA ASP A 321 8.05 6.67 -0.76
C ASP A 321 8.46 6.20 -2.17
N ARG A 322 8.70 7.14 -3.09
CA ARG A 322 8.87 6.93 -4.53
C ARG A 322 10.17 6.23 -4.91
N LEU A 323 11.13 6.15 -3.99
CA LEU A 323 12.44 5.50 -4.19
C LEU A 323 12.59 4.18 -3.43
N HIS A 324 11.67 3.81 -2.54
CA HIS A 324 11.73 2.53 -1.80
C HIS A 324 11.47 1.33 -2.71
N LEU A 325 11.51 0.09 -2.24
CA LEU A 325 10.94 -1.06 -2.97
C LEU A 325 9.44 -1.18 -2.65
N SER A 326 8.59 -1.48 -3.64
CA SER A 326 7.15 -1.66 -3.35
C SER A 326 6.91 -2.94 -2.58
N SER A 327 5.92 -2.96 -1.69
CA SER A 327 5.60 -4.15 -0.89
C SER A 327 5.21 -5.37 -1.72
N PHE A 328 4.67 -5.15 -2.93
CA PHE A 328 4.44 -6.21 -3.90
C PHE A 328 5.75 -6.79 -4.45
N MET A 329 6.70 -5.93 -4.84
CA MET A 329 8.03 -6.37 -5.30
C MET A 329 8.78 -7.10 -4.18
N VAL A 330 8.69 -6.59 -2.95
CA VAL A 330 9.19 -7.28 -1.76
C VAL A 330 8.55 -8.65 -1.60
N GLY A 331 7.22 -8.74 -1.61
CA GLY A 331 6.49 -10.00 -1.42
C GLY A 331 6.83 -11.03 -2.50
N ASN A 332 7.00 -10.60 -3.75
CA ASN A 332 7.40 -11.48 -4.84
C ASN A 332 8.85 -11.94 -4.71
N ARG A 333 9.78 -11.07 -4.25
CA ARG A 333 11.15 -11.48 -3.95
C ARG A 333 11.14 -12.56 -2.86
N LEU A 334 10.40 -12.37 -1.78
CA LEU A 334 10.26 -13.37 -0.70
C LEU A 334 9.70 -14.70 -1.21
N LYS A 335 8.63 -14.67 -2.01
CA LYS A 335 8.05 -15.89 -2.63
C LYS A 335 9.05 -16.60 -3.53
N LYS A 336 9.80 -15.86 -4.35
CA LYS A 336 10.83 -16.42 -5.23
C LYS A 336 11.95 -17.07 -4.42
N GLN A 337 12.37 -16.44 -3.32
CA GLN A 337 13.40 -17.01 -2.43
C GLN A 337 12.88 -18.27 -1.72
N HIS A 338 11.63 -18.26 -1.22
CA HIS A 338 11.02 -19.45 -0.63
C HIS A 338 10.92 -20.61 -1.64
N GLN A 339 10.45 -20.36 -2.87
CA GLN A 339 10.40 -21.39 -3.92
C GLN A 339 11.77 -21.96 -4.26
N LYS A 340 12.81 -21.10 -4.33
CA LYS A 340 14.19 -21.57 -4.52
C LYS A 340 14.63 -22.46 -3.36
N LEU A 341 14.38 -22.04 -2.12
CA LEU A 341 14.74 -22.79 -0.92
C LEU A 341 14.03 -24.14 -0.86
N ASP A 342 12.74 -24.20 -1.21
CA ASP A 342 11.94 -25.43 -1.24
C ASP A 342 12.39 -26.41 -2.35
N LEU A 343 12.78 -25.90 -3.53
CA LEU A 343 13.32 -26.73 -4.61
C LEU A 343 14.61 -27.44 -4.17
N PHE A 344 15.48 -26.74 -3.44
CA PHE A 344 16.74 -27.31 -2.96
C PHE A 344 16.62 -28.20 -1.72
N LEU A 345 15.56 -28.05 -0.92
CA LEU A 345 15.26 -28.99 0.18
C LEU A 345 14.76 -30.33 -0.38
N LYS A 346 13.98 -30.32 -1.48
CA LYS A 346 13.53 -31.53 -2.15
C LYS A 346 14.63 -32.27 -2.92
N GLU A 347 15.59 -31.54 -3.51
CA GLU A 347 16.73 -32.13 -4.21
C GLU A 347 17.80 -32.77 -3.29
N ARG A 348 17.65 -32.65 -1.96
CA ARG A 348 18.55 -33.29 -0.97
C ARG A 348 17.95 -34.55 -0.32
N GLU A 349 16.70 -34.87 -0.61
CA GLU A 349 16.01 -36.10 -0.14
C GLU A 349 15.91 -37.19 -1.22
N SER A 350 16.53 -36.96 -2.38
CA SER A 350 16.72 -37.90 -3.48
C SER A 350 18.20 -38.19 -3.68
#